data_AF-Q4S870-F1
#
_entry.id   AF-Q4S870-F1
#
_cell.length_a   1.000
_cell.length_b   1.000
_cell.length_c   1.000
_cell.angle_alpha   90.00
_cell.angle_beta   90.00
_cell.angle_gamma   90.00
#
_symmetry.space_group_name_H-M   'P 1'
#
loop_
_entity.id
_entity.type
_entity.pdbx_description
1 polymer ?
#
loop_
_entity_poly.entity_id
_entity_poly.type
_entity_poly.pdbx_seq_one_letter_code
_entity_poly.pdbx_strand_id
1 'polypeptide(L)'
;MGLEKLVELEFECPCNPTWNGLFSSAFFIIPAVMAFTLMLIIQGCRCDKWCRKTVSLSSFVPAIVWLILLFLDGQYFACAMTDWEGRFVLVDKAAPLKWCEPISEGDVTPQELMLRSQQLFVFSQVIGIILLIFICVGLIVYVIRESCQQEVDMEDADVAELNMLRMSSLRTRTS
;
A
#
# COMPACT_ATOMS: atom_id res chain seq x y z
N MET A 1 -7.63 23.15 -11.34
CA MET A 1 -8.82 23.54 -10.57
C MET A 1 -9.83 22.40 -10.34
N GLY A 2 -10.22 21.60 -11.35
CA GLY A 2 -11.14 20.47 -11.12
C GLY A 2 -10.55 19.30 -10.33
N LEU A 3 -9.29 18.92 -10.59
CA LEU A 3 -8.59 17.85 -9.87
C LEU A 3 -8.27 18.24 -8.42
N GLU A 4 -7.95 19.51 -8.18
CA GLU A 4 -7.73 20.07 -6.83
C GLU A 4 -8.97 19.90 -5.96
N LYS A 5 -10.17 20.14 -6.51
CA LYS A 5 -11.45 19.98 -5.80
C LYS A 5 -11.86 18.51 -5.54
N LEU A 6 -11.38 17.58 -6.36
CA LEU A 6 -11.55 16.14 -6.15
C LEU A 6 -10.55 15.58 -5.12
N VAL A 7 -9.35 16.16 -5.05
CA VAL A 7 -8.34 15.86 -4.02
C VAL A 7 -8.70 16.51 -2.68
N GLU A 8 -9.38 17.66 -2.71
CA GLU A 8 -9.96 18.37 -1.54
C GLU A 8 -11.29 17.78 -1.07
N LEU A 9 -11.72 16.60 -1.55
CA LEU A 9 -12.84 15.92 -0.91
C LEU A 9 -12.40 15.49 0.49
N GLU A 10 -12.58 16.38 1.46
CA GLU A 10 -12.22 16.13 2.83
C GLU A 10 -13.10 14.98 3.35
N PHE A 11 -12.46 13.89 3.76
CA PHE A 11 -13.17 12.73 4.26
C PHE A 11 -13.94 13.11 5.53
N GLU A 12 -15.26 13.01 5.45
CA GLU A 12 -16.17 13.17 6.59
C GLU A 12 -16.83 11.83 6.88
N CYS A 13 -16.69 11.34 8.10
CA CYS A 13 -17.30 10.07 8.51
C CYS A 13 -18.81 10.27 8.65
N PRO A 14 -19.67 9.42 8.05
CA PRO A 14 -21.12 9.57 8.15
C PRO A 14 -21.68 9.24 9.55
N CYS A 15 -20.82 8.95 10.54
CA CYS A 15 -21.14 8.72 11.96
C CYS A 15 -22.44 7.93 12.19
N ASN A 16 -22.69 6.94 11.34
CA ASN A 16 -23.81 6.02 11.42
C ASN A 16 -23.25 4.59 11.29
N PRO A 17 -23.45 3.72 12.28
CA PRO A 17 -22.82 2.39 12.34
C PRO A 17 -23.27 1.45 11.20
N THR A 18 -24.40 1.74 10.55
CA THR A 18 -24.87 0.96 9.42
C THR A 18 -24.04 1.20 8.15
N TRP A 19 -23.50 2.43 8.01
CA TRP A 19 -22.89 2.89 6.76
C TRP A 19 -21.42 3.30 6.88
N ASN A 20 -20.93 3.64 8.07
CA ASN A 20 -19.56 4.12 8.27
C ASN A 20 -18.50 3.10 7.83
N GLY A 21 -18.68 1.82 8.12
CA GLY A 21 -17.78 0.75 7.70
C GLY A 21 -17.75 0.58 6.18
N LEU A 22 -18.91 0.52 5.54
CA LEU A 22 -19.00 0.37 4.09
C LEU A 22 -18.47 1.60 3.35
N PHE A 23 -18.84 2.80 3.81
CA PHE A 23 -18.39 4.04 3.23
C PHE A 23 -16.88 4.22 3.38
N SER A 24 -16.35 4.05 4.59
CA SER A 24 -14.92 4.18 4.85
C SER A 24 -14.09 3.13 4.10
N SER A 25 -14.53 1.87 4.08
CA SER A 25 -13.82 0.81 3.34
C SER A 25 -13.78 1.05 1.83
N ALA A 26 -14.77 1.74 1.24
CA ALA A 26 -14.73 2.12 -0.16
C ALA A 26 -13.51 3.01 -0.50
N PHE A 27 -13.12 3.92 0.40
CA PHE A 27 -11.91 4.75 0.25
C PHE A 27 -10.61 3.96 0.40
N PHE A 28 -10.63 2.82 1.10
CA PHE A 28 -9.49 1.88 1.11
C PHE A 28 -9.35 1.15 -0.23
N ILE A 29 -10.45 0.63 -0.76
CA ILE A 29 -10.41 -0.31 -1.89
C ILE A 29 -10.38 0.39 -3.25
N ILE A 30 -11.24 1.39 -3.47
CA ILE A 30 -11.41 1.99 -4.81
C ILE A 30 -10.11 2.62 -5.32
N PRO A 31 -9.41 3.51 -4.57
CA PRO A 31 -8.20 4.15 -5.07
C PRO A 31 -7.05 3.14 -5.23
N ALA A 32 -6.95 2.13 -4.36
CA ALA A 32 -5.97 1.06 -4.49
C ALA A 32 -6.16 0.26 -5.79
N VAL A 33 -7.40 -0.16 -6.08
CA VAL A 33 -7.75 -0.90 -7.30
C VAL A 33 -7.56 -0.02 -8.55
N MET A 34 -7.94 1.26 -8.49
CA MET A 34 -7.72 2.19 -9.60
C MET A 34 -6.23 2.38 -9.88
N ALA A 35 -5.42 2.65 -8.87
CA ALA A 35 -3.98 2.85 -9.02
C ALA A 35 -3.27 1.59 -9.56
N PHE A 36 -3.67 0.42 -9.05
CA PHE A 36 -3.19 -0.88 -9.56
C PHE A 36 -3.55 -1.07 -11.04
N THR A 37 -4.81 -0.85 -11.41
CA THR A 37 -5.27 -1.00 -12.80
C THR A 37 -4.58 -0.03 -13.75
N LEU A 38 -4.41 1.23 -13.33
CA LEU A 38 -3.68 2.23 -14.11
C LEU A 38 -2.23 1.81 -14.33
N MET A 39 -1.55 1.27 -13.31
CA MET A 39 -0.19 0.76 -13.49
C MET A 39 -0.12 -0.41 -14.46
N LEU A 40 -1.07 -1.34 -14.42
CA LEU A 40 -1.14 -2.43 -15.39
C LEU A 40 -1.33 -1.92 -16.84
N ILE A 41 -2.15 -0.89 -17.02
CA ILE A 41 -2.38 -0.26 -18.33
C ILE A 41 -1.09 0.43 -18.82
N ILE A 42 -0.43 1.20 -17.95
CA ILE A 42 0.81 1.94 -18.27
C ILE A 42 1.96 0.99 -18.60
N GLN A 43 2.09 -0.10 -17.84
CA GLN A 43 3.10 -1.13 -18.10
C GLN A 43 2.87 -1.88 -19.42
N GLY A 44 1.75 -1.64 -20.09
CA GLY A 44 1.56 -2.00 -21.49
C GLY A 44 1.77 -3.49 -21.71
N CYS A 45 0.91 -4.32 -21.10
CA CYS A 45 0.87 -5.76 -21.33
C CYS A 45 0.49 -6.05 -22.80
N ARG A 46 1.43 -5.80 -23.72
CA ARG A 46 1.33 -6.09 -25.15
C ARG A 46 1.69 -7.55 -25.31
N CYS A 47 0.67 -8.39 -25.44
CA CYS A 47 0.80 -9.78 -25.81
C CYS A 47 1.42 -9.90 -27.21
N ASP A 48 2.74 -9.84 -27.32
CA ASP A 48 3.44 -10.52 -28.39
C ASP A 48 4.84 -10.92 -27.93
N LYS A 49 4.99 -12.23 -27.73
CA LYS A 49 6.18 -12.97 -27.28
C LYS A 49 6.56 -12.75 -25.80
N TRP A 50 6.17 -13.74 -25.00
CA TRP A 50 6.65 -14.01 -23.64
C TRP A 50 6.09 -13.15 -22.49
N CYS A 51 4.76 -12.95 -22.45
CA CYS A 51 4.05 -12.61 -21.20
C CYS A 51 3.95 -13.81 -20.25
N ARG A 52 5.08 -14.45 -19.92
CA ARG A 52 5.11 -15.50 -18.90
C ARG A 52 6.20 -15.15 -17.89
N LYS A 53 5.73 -14.78 -16.69
CA LYS A 53 6.47 -14.37 -15.47
C LYS A 53 6.85 -12.89 -15.39
N THR A 54 5.86 -12.06 -15.11
CA THR A 54 5.66 -11.40 -13.81
C THR A 54 4.74 -10.23 -14.06
N VAL A 55 3.56 -10.21 -13.41
CA VAL A 55 2.99 -8.91 -13.05
C VAL A 55 4.11 -8.24 -12.26
N SER A 56 4.75 -7.22 -12.83
CA SER A 56 5.92 -6.61 -12.21
C SER A 56 5.51 -6.19 -10.80
N LEU A 57 6.26 -6.59 -9.78
CA LEU A 57 5.97 -6.24 -8.39
C LEU A 57 5.75 -4.71 -8.23
N SER A 58 6.36 -3.93 -9.13
CA SER A 58 6.15 -2.50 -9.28
C SER A 58 4.69 -2.07 -9.49
N SER A 59 3.84 -2.89 -10.11
CA SER A 59 2.40 -2.59 -10.31
C SER A 59 1.63 -2.52 -8.99
N PHE A 60 2.05 -3.28 -7.97
CA PHE A 60 1.40 -3.27 -6.66
C PHE A 60 1.88 -2.13 -5.77
N VAL A 61 3.01 -1.49 -6.09
CA VAL A 61 3.61 -0.43 -5.27
C VAL A 61 2.61 0.71 -4.99
N PRO A 62 1.89 1.28 -5.98
CA PRO A 62 0.94 2.35 -5.71
C PRO A 62 -0.22 1.93 -4.80
N ALA A 63 -0.74 0.72 -4.98
CA ALA A 63 -1.83 0.20 -4.16
C ALA A 63 -1.38 -0.06 -2.71
N ILE A 64 -0.18 -0.64 -2.54
CA ILE A 64 0.39 -0.91 -1.22
C ILE A 64 0.69 0.40 -0.48
N VAL A 65 1.33 1.36 -1.16
CA VAL A 65 1.63 2.68 -0.59
C VAL A 65 0.34 3.38 -0.17
N TRP A 66 -0.70 3.34 -1.01
CA TRP A 66 -2.01 3.90 -0.66
C TRP A 66 -2.58 3.33 0.64
N LEU A 67 -2.58 2.00 0.78
CA LEU A 67 -3.08 1.33 1.99
C LEU A 67 -2.28 1.74 3.23
N ILE A 68 -0.95 1.77 3.13
CA ILE A 68 -0.09 2.20 4.25
C ILE A 68 -0.42 3.64 4.65
N LEU A 69 -0.54 4.56 3.70
CA LEU A 69 -0.86 5.96 3.99
C LEU A 69 -2.21 6.08 4.71
N LEU A 70 -3.23 5.33 4.30
CA LEU A 70 -4.52 5.33 5.00
C LEU A 70 -4.45 4.74 6.40
N PHE A 71 -3.66 3.68 6.62
CA PHE A 71 -3.46 3.13 7.97
C PHE A 71 -2.69 4.10 8.88
N LEU A 72 -1.69 4.81 8.35
CA LEU A 72 -0.93 5.82 9.09
C LEU A 72 -1.78 7.07 9.41
N ASP A 73 -2.69 7.45 8.51
CA ASP A 73 -3.65 8.53 8.73
C ASP A 73 -4.71 8.13 9.78
N GLY A 74 -5.20 6.89 9.72
CA GLY A 74 -6.04 6.27 10.76
C GLY A 74 -7.49 6.74 10.82
N GLN A 75 -7.84 7.89 10.22
CA GLN A 75 -9.21 8.43 10.24
C GLN A 75 -10.24 7.50 9.60
N TYR A 76 -9.86 6.83 8.51
CA TYR A 76 -10.72 5.87 7.81
C TYR A 76 -10.90 4.61 8.66
N PHE A 77 -9.82 4.09 9.26
CA PHE A 77 -9.87 2.91 10.11
C PHE A 77 -10.71 3.17 11.37
N ALA A 78 -10.51 4.32 12.04
CA ALA A 78 -11.27 4.73 13.20
C ALA A 78 -12.77 4.89 12.87
N CYS A 79 -13.11 5.51 11.74
CA CYS A 79 -14.49 5.62 11.26
C CYS A 79 -15.11 4.25 10.98
N ALA A 80 -14.37 3.32 10.37
CA ALA A 80 -14.87 1.99 10.04
C ALA A 80 -15.12 1.12 11.28
N MET A 81 -14.35 1.34 12.35
CA MET A 81 -14.47 0.62 13.63
C MET A 81 -15.42 1.30 14.63
N THR A 82 -15.91 2.49 14.31
CA THR A 82 -16.85 3.22 15.17
C THR A 82 -18.22 2.53 15.12
N ASP A 83 -18.81 2.21 16.26
CA ASP A 83 -20.08 1.48 16.38
C ASP A 83 -21.24 2.35 16.90
N TRP A 84 -20.99 3.63 17.19
CA TRP A 84 -21.99 4.56 17.69
C TRP A 84 -22.46 5.56 16.63
N GLU A 85 -23.70 6.03 16.81
CA GLU A 85 -24.22 7.19 16.08
C GLU A 85 -23.69 8.48 16.69
N GLY A 86 -23.32 9.42 15.84
CA GLY A 86 -22.74 10.68 16.30
C GLY A 86 -22.78 11.79 15.27
N ARG A 87 -22.28 12.94 15.67
CA ARG A 87 -22.03 14.09 14.82
C ARG A 87 -20.54 14.16 14.52
N PHE A 88 -20.18 14.34 13.26
CA PHE A 88 -18.80 14.56 12.88
C PHE A 88 -18.31 15.90 13.46
N VAL A 89 -17.21 15.88 14.20
CA VAL A 89 -16.61 17.07 14.81
C VAL A 89 -15.10 17.11 14.65
N LEU A 90 -14.59 18.34 14.54
CA LEU A 90 -13.17 18.66 14.56
C LEU A 90 -12.82 19.24 15.93
N VAL A 91 -11.87 18.64 16.64
CA VAL A 91 -11.39 19.14 17.93
C VAL A 91 -9.96 19.66 17.78
N ASP A 92 -9.80 20.98 17.82
CA ASP A 92 -8.49 21.64 17.75
C ASP A 92 -7.77 21.58 19.10
N LYS A 93 -7.01 20.49 19.34
CA LYS A 93 -6.15 20.34 20.53
C LYS A 93 -4.74 19.95 20.12
N ALA A 94 -3.93 20.93 19.72
CA ALA A 94 -2.53 20.80 19.26
C ALA A 94 -2.29 19.89 18.02
N ALA A 95 -3.15 18.88 17.80
CA ALA A 95 -3.38 18.16 16.56
C ALA A 95 -4.91 18.07 16.34
N PRO A 96 -5.45 18.48 15.17
CA PRO A 96 -6.87 18.43 14.90
C PRO A 96 -7.36 16.97 14.90
N LEU A 97 -8.19 16.61 15.87
CA LEU A 97 -8.77 15.26 15.98
C LEU A 97 -10.15 15.25 15.31
N LYS A 98 -10.28 14.46 14.24
CA LYS A 98 -11.54 14.16 13.54
C LYS A 98 -12.22 12.96 14.19
N TRP A 99 -13.42 13.12 14.73
CA TRP A 99 -14.14 11.99 15.34
C TRP A 99 -15.67 12.18 15.30
N CYS A 100 -16.39 11.11 15.64
CA CYS A 100 -17.84 11.10 15.78
C CYS A 100 -18.24 11.33 17.23
N GLU A 101 -18.70 12.54 17.55
CA GLU A 101 -19.22 12.89 18.89
C GLU A 101 -20.60 12.25 19.09
N PRO A 102 -20.81 11.45 20.15
CA PRO A 102 -22.10 10.81 20.40
C PRO A 102 -23.20 11.85 20.66
N ILE A 103 -24.38 11.66 20.06
CA ILE A 103 -25.54 12.55 20.25
C ILE A 103 -26.44 12.08 21.42
N SER A 104 -26.36 10.81 21.78
CA SER A 104 -27.16 10.21 22.85
C SER A 104 -26.38 10.13 24.17
N GLU A 105 -27.04 10.48 25.28
CA GLU A 105 -26.62 10.06 26.63
C GLU A 105 -26.82 8.54 26.75
N GLY A 106 -25.87 7.76 26.25
CA GLY A 106 -25.79 6.33 26.52
C GLY A 106 -25.17 6.04 27.90
N ASP A 107 -25.03 4.76 28.24
CA ASP A 107 -24.35 4.31 29.49
C ASP A 107 -22.86 4.70 29.56
N VAL A 108 -22.27 5.13 28.44
CA VAL A 108 -20.85 5.40 28.26
C VAL A 108 -20.58 6.88 28.13
N THR A 109 -19.57 7.36 28.84
CA THR A 109 -19.26 8.80 28.84
C THR A 109 -18.60 9.23 27.53
N PRO A 110 -18.85 10.47 27.04
CA PRO A 110 -18.20 10.97 25.82
C PRO A 110 -16.66 10.94 25.89
N GLN A 111 -16.11 11.05 27.10
CA GLN A 111 -14.66 10.99 27.36
C GLN A 111 -14.09 9.58 27.09
N GLU A 112 -14.80 8.53 27.49
CA GLU A 112 -14.39 7.14 27.21
C GLU A 112 -14.45 6.84 25.70
N LEU A 113 -15.46 7.33 25.00
CA LEU A 113 -15.56 7.19 23.54
C LEU A 113 -14.44 7.92 22.81
N MET A 114 -14.09 9.13 23.28
CA MET A 114 -12.96 9.87 22.75
C MET A 114 -11.64 9.09 22.93
N LEU A 115 -11.43 8.50 24.11
CA LEU A 115 -10.25 7.67 24.38
C LEU A 115 -10.23 6.42 23.49
N ARG A 116 -11.38 5.74 23.32
CA ARG A 116 -11.51 4.58 22.42
C ARG A 116 -11.20 4.98 20.97
N SER A 117 -11.70 6.12 20.51
CA SER A 117 -11.38 6.64 19.18
C SER A 117 -9.88 6.87 19.02
N GLN A 118 -9.23 7.56 19.96
CA GLN A 118 -7.77 7.75 19.96
C GLN A 118 -7.00 6.42 19.96
N GLN A 119 -7.44 5.42 20.73
CA GLN A 119 -6.84 4.09 20.72
C GLN A 119 -6.97 3.43 19.34
N LEU A 120 -8.10 3.57 18.64
CA LEU A 120 -8.27 3.07 17.28
C LEU A 120 -7.33 3.76 16.27
N PHE A 121 -7.11 5.08 16.42
CA PHE A 121 -6.13 5.81 15.60
C PHE A 121 -4.70 5.27 15.82
N VAL A 122 -4.27 5.15 17.08
CA VAL A 122 -2.94 4.62 17.41
C VAL A 122 -2.80 3.18 16.95
N PHE A 123 -3.84 2.36 17.12
CA PHE A 123 -3.85 0.97 16.67
C PHE A 123 -3.69 0.87 15.14
N SER A 124 -4.41 1.71 14.39
CA SER A 124 -4.25 1.81 12.94
C SER A 124 -2.83 2.19 12.53
N GLN A 125 -2.24 3.19 13.20
CA GLN A 125 -0.86 3.62 12.94
C GLN A 125 0.14 2.51 13.23
N VAL A 126 -0.02 1.79 14.34
CA VAL A 126 0.83 0.64 14.68
C VAL A 126 0.74 -0.44 13.59
N ILE A 127 -0.47 -0.76 13.10
CA ILE A 127 -0.64 -1.68 11.97
C ILE A 127 0.11 -1.16 10.73
N GLY A 128 -0.07 0.11 10.38
CA GLY A 128 0.61 0.75 9.24
C GLY A 128 2.14 0.68 9.34
N ILE A 129 2.69 0.96 10.53
CA ILE A 129 4.14 0.90 10.80
C ILE A 129 4.64 -0.55 10.68
N ILE A 130 3.94 -1.52 11.27
CA ILE A 130 4.31 -2.93 11.20
C ILE A 130 4.32 -3.41 9.74
N LEU A 131 3.28 -3.09 8.97
CA LEU A 131 3.21 -3.41 7.53
C LEU A 131 4.36 -2.77 6.75
N LEU A 132 4.67 -1.50 7.03
CA LEU A 132 5.77 -0.79 6.40
C LEU A 132 7.12 -1.46 6.71
N ILE A 133 7.38 -1.85 7.97
CA ILE A 133 8.61 -2.55 8.35
C ILE A 133 8.73 -3.87 7.57
N PHE A 134 7.68 -4.69 7.53
CA PHE A 134 7.70 -5.95 6.79
C PHE A 134 7.97 -5.75 5.30
N ILE A 135 7.35 -4.76 4.68
CA ILE A 135 7.54 -4.45 3.27
C ILE A 135 8.96 -3.95 3.02
N CYS A 136 9.48 -3.03 3.85
CA CYS A 136 10.85 -2.54 3.72
C CYS A 136 11.88 -3.67 3.84
N VAL A 137 11.75 -4.54 4.86
CA VAL A 137 12.63 -5.70 5.03
C VAL A 137 12.50 -6.65 3.84
N GLY A 138 11.28 -6.94 3.39
CA GLY A 138 11.03 -7.79 2.22
C GLY A 138 11.67 -7.25 0.94
N LEU A 139 11.55 -5.94 0.69
CA LEU A 139 12.17 -5.27 -0.45
C LEU A 139 13.70 -5.29 -0.36
N ILE A 140 14.28 -5.04 0.83
CA ILE A 140 15.73 -5.14 1.04
C ILE A 140 16.22 -6.55 0.74
N VAL A 141 15.56 -7.58 1.28
CA VAL A 141 15.91 -8.98 1.02
C VAL A 141 15.75 -9.31 -0.46
N TYR A 142 14.68 -8.86 -1.10
CA TYR A 142 14.45 -9.07 -2.53
C TYR A 142 15.56 -8.45 -3.38
N VAL A 143 15.92 -7.19 -3.13
CA VAL A 143 17.01 -6.50 -3.84
C VAL A 143 18.34 -7.22 -3.62
N ILE A 144 18.67 -7.62 -2.39
CA ILE A 144 19.90 -8.37 -2.11
C ILE A 144 19.92 -9.69 -2.88
N ARG A 145 18.81 -10.44 -2.88
CA ARG A 145 18.71 -11.72 -3.61
C ARG A 145 18.87 -11.52 -5.11
N GLU A 146 18.20 -10.52 -5.68
CA GLU A 146 18.27 -10.21 -7.10
C GLU A 146 19.68 -9.75 -7.49
N SER A 147 20.31 -8.87 -6.71
CA SER A 147 21.70 -8.44 -6.92
C SER A 147 22.69 -9.60 -6.85
N CYS A 148 22.60 -10.46 -5.83
CA CYS A 148 23.48 -11.64 -5.75
C CYS A 148 23.26 -12.61 -6.91
N GLN A 149 22.01 -12.79 -7.36
CA GLN A 149 21.71 -13.67 -8.47
C GLN A 149 22.25 -13.11 -9.80
N GLN A 150 22.17 -11.79 -9.99
CA GLN A 150 22.71 -11.12 -11.16
C GLN A 150 24.24 -11.23 -11.26
N GLU A 151 24.96 -11.21 -10.12
CA GLU A 151 26.42 -11.44 -10.10
C GLU A 151 26.79 -12.87 -10.54
N VAL A 152 26.05 -13.88 -10.08
CA VAL A 152 26.30 -15.29 -10.45
C VAL A 152 25.98 -15.54 -11.93
N ASP A 153 24.85 -15.05 -12.42
CA ASP A 153 24.45 -15.23 -13.83
C ASP A 153 25.47 -14.60 -14.81
N MET A 154 26.09 -13.49 -14.41
CA MET A 154 27.14 -12.83 -15.21
C MET A 154 28.45 -13.62 -15.21
N GLU A 155 28.86 -14.18 -14.06
CA GLU A 155 30.06 -15.03 -13.95
C GLU A 155 29.92 -16.31 -14.79
N ASP A 156 28.75 -16.96 -14.76
CA ASP A 156 28.47 -18.15 -15.58
C ASP A 156 28.48 -17.85 -17.09
N ALA A 157 27.99 -16.67 -17.50
CA ALA A 157 27.99 -16.24 -18.90
C ALA A 157 29.42 -15.99 -19.43
N ASP A 158 30.26 -15.31 -18.65
CA ASP A 158 31.66 -15.03 -19.03
C ASP A 158 32.47 -16.34 -19.15
N VAL A 159 32.25 -17.29 -18.24
CA VAL A 159 32.89 -18.61 -18.30
C VAL A 159 32.42 -19.41 -19.52
N ALA A 160 31.12 -19.34 -19.87
CA ALA A 160 30.58 -20.01 -21.05
C ALA A 160 31.16 -19.44 -22.36
N GLU A 161 31.27 -18.12 -22.48
CA GLU A 161 31.89 -17.46 -23.65
C GLU A 161 33.37 -17.85 -23.80
N LEU A 162 34.13 -17.84 -22.70
CA LEU A 162 35.56 -18.21 -22.72
C LEU A 162 35.76 -19.67 -23.17
N ASN A 163 34.89 -20.58 -22.70
CA ASN A 163 34.92 -21.99 -23.09
C ASN A 163 34.57 -22.20 -24.57
N MET A 164 33.59 -21.46 -25.10
CA MET A 164 33.24 -21.50 -26.52
C MET A 164 34.40 -21.01 -27.41
N LEU A 165 35.05 -19.90 -27.05
CA LEU A 165 36.23 -19.39 -27.75
C LEU A 165 37.37 -20.41 -27.77
N ARG A 166 37.66 -21.06 -26.63
CA ARG A 166 38.69 -22.09 -26.52
C ARG A 166 38.41 -23.30 -27.43
N MET A 167 37.15 -23.74 -27.48
CA MET A 167 36.73 -24.89 -28.30
C MET A 167 36.82 -24.58 -29.80
N SER A 168 36.49 -23.35 -30.20
CA SER A 168 36.66 -22.89 -31.59
C SER A 168 38.13 -22.85 -32.02
N SER A 169 39.03 -22.33 -31.17
CA SER A 169 40.48 -22.27 -31.43
C SER A 169 41.10 -23.66 -31.59
N LEU A 170 40.69 -24.63 -30.76
CA LEU A 170 41.14 -26.01 -30.88
C LEU A 170 40.70 -26.66 -32.19
N ARG A 171 39.45 -26.42 -32.63
CA ARG A 171 38.92 -26.94 -33.89
C ARG A 171 39.67 -26.39 -35.10
N THR A 172 40.08 -25.12 -35.08
CA THR A 172 40.85 -24.50 -36.17
C THR A 172 42.29 -25.02 -36.26
N ARG A 173 42.88 -25.50 -35.16
CA ARG A 173 44.23 -26.08 -35.16
C ARG A 173 44.31 -27.53 -35.64
N THR A 174 43.19 -28.24 -35.66
CA THR A 174 43.11 -29.66 -36.04
C THR A 174 42.68 -29.90 -37.49
N SER A 175 42.43 -28.82 -38.25
CA SER A 175 42.14 -28.84 -39.70
C SER A 175 43.33 -28.32 -40.49
#